data_AF-A0A7S4N179-F1
#
_entry.id   AF-A0A7S4N179-F1
#
_cell.length_a   1.000
_cell.length_b   1.000
_cell.length_c   1.000
_cell.angle_alpha   90.00
_cell.angle_beta   90.00
_cell.angle_gamma   90.00
#
_symmetry.space_group_name_H-M   'P 1'
#
loop_
_entity.id
_entity.type
_entity.pdbx_description
1 polymer ?
#
loop_
_entity_poly.entity_id
_entity_poly.type
_entity_poly.pdbx_seq_one_letter_code
_entity_poly.pdbx_strand_id
1 'polypeptide(L)'
;HFSARVCRSVEAKVSTTYNDVAEELVNEFKESNCADYGDDKNIRRRAYDALNVLTAMGIISKDKRDIKWKGFPPMKSENGSNSNPALSKERSRLLQEIENKKKEVE
;
A
#
# COMPACT_ATOMS: atom_id res chain seq x y z
N HIS A 1 -0.17 -13.02 -1.09
CA HIS A 1 -0.93 -11.94 -0.42
C HIS A 1 -1.68 -11.09 -1.44
N PHE A 2 -2.94 -10.71 -1.14
CA PHE A 2 -3.84 -9.96 -2.03
C PHE A 2 -3.26 -8.65 -2.57
N SER A 3 -2.63 -7.86 -1.70
CA SER A 3 -2.04 -6.56 -2.04
C SER A 3 -0.99 -6.66 -3.15
N ALA A 4 -0.13 -7.67 -3.11
CA ALA A 4 0.89 -7.87 -4.14
C ALA A 4 0.28 -8.23 -5.50
N ARG A 5 -0.77 -9.06 -5.53
CA ARG A 5 -1.45 -9.45 -6.77
C ARG A 5 -2.23 -8.27 -7.37
N VAL A 6 -2.99 -7.55 -6.55
CA VAL A 6 -3.70 -6.33 -6.98
C VAL A 6 -2.72 -5.29 -7.54
N CYS A 7 -1.58 -5.07 -6.86
CA CYS A 7 -0.57 -4.12 -7.31
C CYS A 7 -0.06 -4.45 -8.72
N ARG A 8 0.36 -5.70 -8.94
CA ARG A 8 0.86 -6.16 -10.25
C ARG A 8 -0.20 -6.07 -11.36
N SER A 9 -1.45 -6.43 -11.05
CA SER A 9 -2.54 -6.37 -12.03
C SER A 9 -2.79 -4.92 -12.51
N VAL A 10 -2.81 -3.96 -11.58
CA VAL A 10 -3.01 -2.54 -11.90
C VAL A 10 -1.79 -1.96 -12.62
N GLU A 11 -0.58 -2.34 -12.22
CA GLU A 11 0.68 -1.93 -12.87
C GLU A 11 0.75 -2.40 -14.33
N ALA A 12 0.43 -3.68 -14.59
CA ALA A 12 0.47 -4.25 -15.93
C ALA A 12 -0.59 -3.65 -16.88
N LYS A 13 -1.80 -3.37 -16.38
CA LYS A 13 -2.90 -2.83 -17.19
C LYS A 13 -2.86 -1.31 -17.33
N VAL A 14 -2.14 -0.60 -16.45
CA VAL A 14 -2.06 0.87 -16.34
C VAL A 14 -3.39 1.55 -15.96
N SER A 15 -4.52 1.07 -16.47
CA SER A 15 -5.88 1.43 -16.09
C SER A 15 -6.76 0.18 -16.00
N THR A 16 -7.63 0.12 -15.00
CA THR A 16 -8.51 -1.02 -14.75
C THR A 16 -9.73 -0.60 -13.93
N THR A 17 -10.67 -1.50 -13.69
CA THR A 17 -11.78 -1.27 -12.76
C THR A 17 -11.77 -2.24 -11.59
N TYR A 18 -12.53 -1.91 -10.55
CA TYR A 18 -12.71 -2.82 -9.41
C TYR A 18 -13.23 -4.20 -9.85
N ASN A 19 -14.20 -4.25 -10.77
CA ASN A 19 -14.79 -5.51 -11.19
C ASN A 19 -13.76 -6.37 -11.92
N ASP A 20 -12.98 -5.77 -12.82
CA ASP A 20 -11.95 -6.50 -13.57
C ASP A 20 -10.87 -7.07 -12.63
N VAL A 21 -10.42 -6.26 -11.66
CA VAL A 21 -9.45 -6.72 -10.64
C VAL A 21 -10.05 -7.82 -9.77
N ALA A 22 -11.31 -7.69 -9.35
CA ALA A 22 -11.96 -8.69 -8.51
C ALA A 22 -12.19 -10.02 -9.25
N GLU A 23 -12.64 -9.96 -10.50
CA GLU A 23 -12.88 -11.15 -11.32
C GLU A 23 -11.59 -11.87 -11.67
N GLU A 24 -10.52 -11.14 -12.00
CA GLU A 24 -9.21 -11.73 -12.23
C GLU A 24 -8.69 -12.46 -10.99
N LEU A 25 -8.78 -11.84 -9.82
CA LEU A 25 -8.39 -12.49 -8.57
C LEU A 25 -9.24 -13.73 -8.29
N VAL A 26 -10.56 -13.63 -8.44
CA VAL A 26 -11.46 -14.78 -8.24
C VAL A 26 -11.08 -15.95 -9.15
N ASN A 27 -10.84 -15.70 -10.43
CA ASN A 27 -10.47 -16.74 -11.39
C ASN A 27 -9.11 -17.36 -11.04
N GLU A 28 -8.10 -16.53 -10.76
CA GLU A 28 -6.75 -17.00 -10.43
C GLU A 28 -6.73 -17.84 -9.13
N PHE A 29 -7.54 -17.49 -8.13
CA PHE A 29 -7.66 -18.27 -6.89
C PHE A 29 -8.49 -19.56 -7.06
N LYS A 30 -9.50 -19.57 -7.95
CA LYS A 30 -10.24 -20.78 -8.32
C LYS A 30 -9.34 -21.78 -9.04
N GLU A 31 -8.51 -21.32 -9.98
CA GLU A 31 -7.54 -22.15 -10.71
C GLU A 31 -6.44 -22.71 -9.78
N SER A 32 -6.04 -21.93 -8.78
CA SER A 32 -5.02 -22.34 -7.79
C SER A 32 -5.53 -23.41 -6.79
N ASN A 33 -6.81 -23.82 -6.88
CA ASN A 33 -7.47 -24.80 -6.02
C ASN A 33 -7.27 -24.55 -4.50
N CYS A 34 -7.03 -23.30 -4.11
CA CYS A 34 -6.86 -22.93 -2.71
C CYS A 34 -8.25 -22.82 -2.08
N ALA A 35 -8.79 -23.96 -1.64
CA ALA A 35 -10.07 -24.12 -0.96
C ALA A 35 -10.24 -23.18 0.26
N ASP A 36 -9.14 -22.64 0.78
CA ASP A 36 -9.08 -21.81 1.97
C ASP A 36 -9.48 -20.33 1.75
N TYR A 37 -9.49 -19.84 0.51
CA TYR A 37 -9.84 -18.43 0.24
C TYR A 37 -11.33 -18.14 0.23
N GLY A 38 -12.15 -19.18 0.36
CA GLY A 38 -13.60 -19.06 0.51
C GLY A 38 -14.28 -18.39 -0.69
N ASP A 39 -15.60 -18.48 -0.64
CA ASP A 39 -16.55 -17.91 -1.59
C ASP A 39 -16.14 -16.54 -2.18
N ASP A 40 -16.51 -16.26 -3.43
CA ASP A 40 -16.13 -15.07 -4.23
C ASP A 40 -16.26 -13.74 -3.44
N LYS A 41 -17.18 -13.69 -2.47
CA LYS A 41 -17.39 -12.58 -1.53
C LYS A 41 -16.16 -12.23 -0.70
N ASN A 42 -15.41 -13.21 -0.20
CA ASN A 42 -14.22 -12.96 0.62
C ASN A 42 -13.11 -12.31 -0.23
N ILE A 43 -12.87 -12.88 -1.41
CA ILE A 43 -11.91 -12.35 -2.39
C ILE A 43 -12.26 -10.91 -2.76
N ARG A 44 -13.54 -10.65 -3.05
CA ARG A 44 -14.06 -9.30 -3.32
C ARG A 44 -13.81 -8.33 -2.16
N ARG A 45 -14.04 -8.75 -0.91
CA ARG A 45 -13.75 -7.95 0.30
C ARG A 45 -12.26 -7.62 0.40
N ARG A 46 -11.38 -8.61 0.22
CA ARG A 46 -9.92 -8.44 0.30
C ARG A 46 -9.36 -7.58 -0.85
N ALA A 47 -9.95 -7.64 -2.04
CA ALA A 47 -9.58 -6.78 -3.16
C ALA A 47 -9.79 -5.29 -2.81
N TYR A 48 -10.91 -4.95 -2.17
CA TYR A 48 -11.15 -3.59 -1.68
C TYR A 48 -10.13 -3.16 -0.62
N ASP A 49 -9.78 -4.03 0.34
CA ASP A 49 -8.77 -3.70 1.36
C ASP A 49 -7.44 -3.32 0.70
N ALA A 50 -6.99 -4.12 -0.27
CA ALA A 50 -5.78 -3.86 -1.02
C ALA A 50 -5.85 -2.54 -1.82
N LEU A 51 -6.93 -2.32 -2.57
CA LEU A 51 -7.11 -1.09 -3.36
C LEU A 51 -7.16 0.17 -2.49
N ASN A 52 -7.80 0.10 -1.32
CA ASN A 52 -7.89 1.23 -0.39
C ASN A 52 -6.52 1.60 0.15
N VAL A 53 -5.71 0.61 0.54
CA VAL A 53 -4.34 0.85 1.00
C VAL A 53 -3.49 1.41 -0.14
N LEU A 54 -3.53 0.82 -1.34
CA LEU A 54 -2.76 1.32 -2.49
C LEU A 54 -3.15 2.76 -2.87
N THR A 55 -4.43 3.11 -2.73
CA THR A 55 -4.92 4.47 -2.95
C THR A 55 -4.37 5.43 -1.88
N ALA A 56 -4.43 5.04 -0.60
CA ALA A 56 -3.90 5.84 0.51
C ALA A 56 -2.38 6.04 0.42
N MET A 57 -1.66 5.04 -0.10
CA MET A 57 -0.22 5.10 -0.36
C MET A 57 0.14 5.94 -1.60
N GLY A 58 -0.85 6.44 -2.35
CA GLY A 58 -0.64 7.23 -3.56
C GLY A 58 -0.11 6.44 -4.76
N ILE A 59 -0.10 5.10 -4.68
CA ILE A 59 0.42 4.21 -5.73
C ILE A 59 -0.57 4.09 -6.90
N ILE A 60 -1.87 4.24 -6.60
CA ILE A 60 -2.95 4.23 -7.60
C ILE A 60 -3.88 5.43 -7.39
N SER A 61 -4.50 5.90 -8.47
CA SER A 61 -5.71 6.76 -8.39
C SER A 61 -6.94 5.92 -8.54
N LYS A 62 -8.01 6.31 -7.83
CA LYS A 62 -9.35 5.79 -8.04
C LYS A 62 -10.31 6.95 -8.27
N ASP A 63 -10.89 7.04 -9.46
CA ASP A 63 -11.99 7.95 -9.78
C ASP A 63 -13.25 7.15 -10.08
N LYS A 64 -14.24 7.21 -9.18
CA LYS A 64 -15.45 6.38 -9.22
C LYS A 64 -15.11 4.89 -9.39
N ARG A 65 -15.22 4.38 -10.62
CA ARG A 65 -14.96 2.99 -11.02
C ARG A 65 -13.61 2.79 -11.69
N ASP A 66 -13.00 3.87 -12.17
CA ASP A 66 -11.74 3.86 -12.90
C ASP A 66 -10.57 3.87 -11.91
N ILE A 67 -9.61 2.98 -12.13
CA ILE A 67 -8.43 2.80 -11.28
C ILE A 67 -7.22 2.92 -12.19
N LYS A 68 -6.33 3.88 -11.93
CA LYS A 68 -5.11 4.08 -12.71
C LYS A 68 -3.85 3.89 -11.88
N TRP A 69 -2.85 3.25 -12.48
CA TRP A 69 -1.52 3.14 -11.93
C TRP A 69 -0.83 4.50 -11.90
N LYS A 70 -0.25 4.88 -10.76
CA LYS A 70 0.60 6.08 -10.62
C LYS A 70 2.07 5.74 -10.47
N GLY A 71 2.40 4.51 -10.09
CA GLY A 71 3.75 4.10 -9.73
C GLY A 71 4.02 4.25 -8.23
N PHE A 72 5.13 3.68 -7.77
CA PHE A 72 5.54 3.82 -6.38
C PHE A 72 5.97 5.27 -6.11
N PRO A 73 5.56 5.87 -4.98
CA PRO A 73 6.15 7.14 -4.55
C PRO A 73 7.67 6.96 -4.47
N PRO A 74 8.47 8.00 -4.76
CA PRO A 74 9.92 7.90 -4.69
C PRO A 74 10.30 7.32 -3.33
N MET A 75 10.76 6.07 -3.35
CA MET A 75 11.06 5.33 -2.14
C MET A 75 12.16 6.12 -1.45
N LYS A 76 11.93 6.45 -0.17
CA LYS A 76 12.87 7.20 0.67
C LYS A 76 14.27 6.68 0.36
N SER A 77 15.05 7.48 -0.36
CA SER A 77 16.50 7.26 -0.39
C SER A 77 16.92 7.16 1.07
N GLU A 78 17.84 6.25 1.38
CA GLU A 78 18.44 6.07 2.70
C GLU A 78 18.95 7.39 3.32
N ASN A 79 19.02 8.47 2.53
CA ASN A 79 19.18 9.84 2.95
C ASN A 79 17.83 10.54 3.26
N GLY A 80 17.08 10.03 4.24
CA GLY A 80 16.36 10.83 5.26
C GLY A 80 15.49 12.05 4.91
N SER A 81 15.17 12.37 3.66
CA SER A 81 14.30 13.52 3.32
C SER A 81 12.83 13.11 3.43
N ASN A 82 12.39 12.99 4.68
CA ASN A 82 10.98 12.93 4.98
C ASN A 82 10.35 14.30 4.61
N SER A 83 9.62 14.37 3.49
CA SER A 83 8.81 15.53 3.11
C SER A 83 7.55 15.71 3.99
N ASN A 84 7.64 15.27 5.25
CA ASN A 84 6.68 15.59 6.31
C ASN A 84 7.43 16.41 7.37
N PRO A 85 7.36 17.75 7.33
CA PRO A 85 8.13 18.62 8.21
C PRO A 85 7.81 18.41 9.69
N ALA A 86 6.59 17.98 10.02
CA ALA A 86 6.18 17.66 11.39
C ALA A 86 6.97 16.48 11.98
N LEU A 87 7.14 15.40 11.22
CA LEU A 87 7.86 14.21 11.64
C LEU A 87 9.38 14.45 11.75
N SER A 88 9.94 15.33 10.91
CA SER A 88 11.34 15.74 11.03
C SER A 88 11.58 16.52 12.33
N LYS A 89 10.68 17.44 12.68
CA LYS A 89 10.77 18.22 13.93
C LYS A 89 10.66 17.32 15.15
N GLU A 90 9.72 16.38 15.15
CA GLU A 90 9.54 15.46 16.28
C GLU A 90 10.76 14.54 16.45
N ARG A 91 11.33 14.04 15.34
CA ARG A 91 12.58 13.26 15.37
C ARG A 91 13.73 14.06 15.97
N SER A 92 13.91 15.33 15.58
CA SER A 92 14.96 16.19 16.15
C SER A 92 14.77 16.43 17.64
N ARG A 93 13.53 16.67 18.09
CA ARG A 93 13.20 16.87 19.50
C ARG A 93 13.56 15.65 20.36
N LEU A 94 13.16 14.46 19.92
CA LEU A 94 13.44 13.22 20.64
C LEU A 94 14.94 12.92 20.72
N LEU A 95 15.69 13.16 19.63
CA LEU A 95 17.14 12.97 19.62
C LEU A 95 17.85 13.91 20.61
N GLN A 96 17.40 15.16 20.70
CA GLN A 96 17.94 16.12 21.67
C GLN A 96 17.63 15.71 23.11
N GLU A 97 16.44 15.14 23.37
CA GLU A 97 16.09 14.65 24.71
C GLU A 97 16.93 13.42 25.11
N ILE A 98 17.22 12.53 24.16
CA ILE A 98 18.11 11.37 24.37
C ILE A 98 19.54 11.83 24.66
N GLU A 99 20.05 12.82 23.92
CA GLU A 99 21.37 13.42 24.12
C GLU A 99 21.49 14.03 25.52
N ASN A 100 20.47 14.79 25.94
CA ASN A 100 20.45 15.42 27.25
C ASN A 100 20.42 14.37 28.37
N LYS A 101 19.58 13.33 28.25
CA LYS A 101 19.53 12.23 29.23
C LYS A 101 20.82 11.42 29.29
N LYS A 102 21.54 11.26 28.17
CA LYS A 102 22.86 10.61 28.18
C LYS A 102 23.88 11.42 28.99
N LYS A 103 23.86 12.74 28.86
CA LYS A 103 24.76 13.65 29.60
C LYS A 103 24.43 13.75 31.10
N GLU A 104 23.19 13.46 31.50
CA GLU A 104 22.78 13.44 32.91
C GLU A 104 23.14 12.12 33.61
N VAL A 105 23.44 11.06 32.84
CA VAL A 105 23.76 9.71 33.35
C VAL A 105 25.27 9.44 33.32
N GLU A 106 26.06 10.30 32.67
CA GLU A 106 27.53 10.28 32.60
C GLU A 106 28.15 11.23 33.64
#